data_AF-A0A656K1M7-F1
#
_entry.id   AF-A0A656K1M7-F1
#
_cell.length_a   1.000
_cell.length_b   1.000
_cell.length_c   1.000
_cell.angle_alpha   90.00
_cell.angle_beta   90.00
_cell.angle_gamma   90.00
#
_symmetry.space_group_name_H-M   'P 1'
#
loop_
_entity.id
_entity.type
_entity.pdbx_description
1 polymer ?
#
loop_
_entity_poly.entity_id
_entity_poly.type
_entity_poly.pdbx_seq_one_letter_code
_entity_poly.pdbx_strand_id
1 'polypeptide(L)'
;MPSIGEVNGDRSNFSFGWIPEQKGQYGSCLTQVDFKARKVMPRPSIRGMIARTYFYMSKQYNLRLSRQDQQLYQAWDKTYPPQTWERQRNQQVACVMGRGNEFVGPVDLKACK
;
A
#
# COMPACT_ATOMS: atom_id res chain seq x y z
N MET A 1 -1.30 4.29 -7.59
CA MET A 1 -1.32 2.92 -8.15
C MET A 1 -2.55 2.82 -9.02
N PRO A 2 -2.47 2.23 -10.21
CA PRO A 2 -3.67 1.98 -11.00
C PRO A 2 -4.57 0.99 -10.26
N SER A 3 -5.88 1.22 -10.32
CA SER A 3 -6.91 0.42 -9.67
C SER A 3 -8.11 0.26 -10.58
N ILE A 4 -8.81 -0.86 -10.44
CA ILE A 4 -10.11 -1.09 -11.09
C ILE A 4 -11.14 -0.14 -10.47
N GLY A 5 -11.96 0.52 -11.30
CA GLY A 5 -12.89 1.56 -10.86
C GLY A 5 -13.86 1.11 -9.78
N GLU A 6 -14.47 -0.07 -9.93
CA GLU A 6 -15.35 -0.70 -8.94
C GLU A 6 -14.64 -0.89 -7.59
N VAL A 7 -13.49 -1.57 -7.57
CA VAL A 7 -12.70 -1.80 -6.35
C VAL A 7 -12.28 -0.48 -5.68
N ASN A 8 -11.97 0.55 -6.48
CA ASN A 8 -11.65 1.88 -5.95
C ASN A 8 -12.87 2.56 -5.32
N GLY A 9 -14.03 2.47 -5.97
CA GLY A 9 -15.30 2.97 -5.45
C GLY A 9 -15.67 2.32 -4.12
N ASP A 10 -15.65 0.99 -4.08
CA ASP A 10 -16.02 0.21 -2.90
C ASP A 10 -15.04 0.38 -1.74
N ARG A 11 -13.75 0.53 -2.04
CA ARG A 11 -12.73 0.82 -1.02
C ARG A 11 -12.97 2.17 -0.34
N SER A 12 -13.54 3.15 -1.03
CA SER A 12 -13.89 4.46 -0.48
C SER A 12 -12.74 5.04 0.39
N ASN A 13 -13.04 5.47 1.62
CA ASN A 13 -12.06 5.87 2.64
C ASN A 13 -11.87 4.81 3.75
N PHE A 14 -12.21 3.55 3.48
CA PHE A 14 -12.12 2.49 4.47
C PHE A 14 -10.68 2.15 4.84
N SER A 15 -10.47 1.79 6.11
CA SER A 15 -9.16 1.39 6.60
C SER A 15 -8.80 -0.01 6.12
N PHE A 16 -7.51 -0.28 6.05
CA PHE A 16 -7.03 -1.62 5.71
C PHE A 16 -7.03 -2.50 6.95
N GLY A 17 -7.34 -3.79 6.76
CA GLY A 17 -7.35 -4.73 7.87
C GLY A 17 -7.64 -6.15 7.42
N TRP A 18 -7.45 -7.07 8.36
CA TRP A 18 -7.96 -8.43 8.21
C TRP A 18 -9.48 -8.43 8.42
N ILE A 19 -10.20 -9.12 7.55
CA ILE A 19 -11.64 -9.36 7.64
C ILE A 19 -11.91 -10.85 7.35
N PRO A 20 -13.06 -11.40 7.79
CA PRO A 20 -13.46 -12.74 7.43
C PRO A 20 -13.48 -12.93 5.91
N GLU A 21 -12.97 -14.05 5.43
CA GLU A 21 -12.87 -14.31 3.99
C GLU A 21 -14.27 -14.40 3.36
N GLN A 22 -14.54 -13.50 2.42
CA GLN A 22 -15.74 -13.49 1.58
C GLN A 22 -15.42 -14.12 0.23
N LYS A 23 -16.14 -15.19 -0.12
CA LYS A 23 -15.96 -15.86 -1.41
C LYS A 23 -16.67 -15.08 -2.51
N GLY A 24 -15.97 -14.82 -3.61
CA GLY A 24 -16.57 -14.39 -4.88
C GLY A 24 -16.87 -12.91 -5.06
N GLN A 25 -16.52 -12.03 -4.10
CA GLN A 25 -16.87 -10.60 -4.16
C GLN A 25 -16.42 -9.90 -5.46
N TYR A 26 -15.22 -10.22 -5.95
CA TYR A 26 -14.70 -9.71 -7.24
C TYR A 26 -14.12 -10.84 -8.09
N GLY A 27 -14.79 -12.00 -8.12
CA GLY A 27 -14.34 -13.18 -8.87
C GLY A 27 -12.95 -13.67 -8.40
N SER A 28 -11.98 -13.71 -9.31
CA SER A 28 -10.60 -14.14 -9.01
C SER A 28 -9.75 -13.10 -8.25
N CYS A 29 -10.22 -11.85 -8.12
CA CYS A 29 -9.51 -10.84 -7.34
C CYS A 29 -9.71 -11.09 -5.84
N LEU A 30 -8.61 -11.37 -5.14
CA LEU A 30 -8.62 -11.66 -3.70
C LEU A 30 -8.76 -10.42 -2.79
N THR A 31 -9.05 -9.25 -3.36
CA THR A 31 -9.36 -8.07 -2.55
C THR A 31 -10.77 -8.23 -2.01
N GLN A 32 -11.02 -7.82 -0.77
CA GLN A 32 -12.34 -7.93 -0.15
C GLN A 32 -12.66 -6.66 0.63
N VAL A 33 -13.93 -6.30 0.66
CA VAL A 33 -14.44 -5.11 1.32
C VAL A 33 -15.58 -5.50 2.25
N ASP A 34 -15.41 -5.23 3.54
CA ASP A 34 -16.47 -5.29 4.53
C ASP A 34 -17.06 -3.89 4.73
N PHE A 35 -18.21 -3.65 4.09
CA PHE A 35 -18.91 -2.37 4.16
C PHE A 35 -19.45 -2.06 5.56
N LYS A 36 -19.86 -3.08 6.32
CA LYS A 36 -20.40 -2.91 7.68
C LYS A 36 -19.30 -2.50 8.64
N ALA A 37 -18.14 -3.17 8.57
CA ALA A 37 -16.98 -2.85 9.38
C ALA A 37 -16.14 -1.68 8.82
N ARG A 38 -16.46 -1.18 7.62
CA ARG A 38 -15.71 -0.15 6.88
C ARG A 38 -14.22 -0.50 6.75
N LYS A 39 -13.94 -1.74 6.33
CA LYS A 39 -12.58 -2.29 6.19
C LYS A 39 -12.35 -2.93 4.84
N VAL A 40 -11.12 -2.83 4.35
CA VAL A 40 -10.66 -3.53 3.13
C VAL A 40 -9.53 -4.49 3.49
N MET A 41 -9.67 -5.75 3.06
CA MET A 41 -8.57 -6.70 3.03
C MET A 41 -8.02 -6.77 1.60
N PRO A 42 -6.86 -6.17 1.32
CA PRO A 42 -6.27 -6.21 -0.01
C PRO A 42 -5.71 -7.59 -0.31
N ARG A 43 -5.64 -7.94 -1.60
CA ARG A 43 -4.94 -9.13 -2.07
C ARG A 43 -3.50 -9.18 -1.55
N PRO A 44 -2.93 -10.38 -1.27
CA PRO A 44 -1.61 -10.50 -0.67
C PRO A 44 -0.49 -9.75 -1.41
N SER A 45 -0.50 -9.76 -2.74
CA SER A 45 0.56 -9.20 -3.58
C SER A 45 0.76 -7.67 -3.46
N ILE A 46 -0.17 -6.95 -2.84
CA ILE A 46 -0.07 -5.48 -2.69
C ILE A 46 0.07 -5.01 -1.23
N ARG A 47 0.03 -5.92 -0.26
CA ARG A 47 0.04 -5.58 1.18
C ARG A 47 1.30 -4.84 1.61
N GLY A 48 2.47 -5.32 1.18
CA GLY A 48 3.75 -4.68 1.49
C GLY A 48 3.85 -3.26 0.95
N MET A 49 3.42 -3.04 -0.30
CA MET A 49 3.39 -1.71 -0.90
C MET A 49 2.47 -0.75 -0.18
N ILE A 50 1.28 -1.21 0.24
CA ILE A 50 0.36 -0.41 1.03
C ILE A 50 1.05 0.02 2.32
N ALA A 51 1.64 -0.93 3.06
CA ALA A 51 2.34 -0.63 4.30
C ALA A 51 3.44 0.44 4.12
N ARG A 52 4.34 0.26 3.14
CA ARG A 52 5.42 1.22 2.86
C ARG A 52 4.91 2.57 2.38
N THR A 53 3.80 2.60 1.66
CA THR A 53 3.17 3.86 1.25
C THR A 53 2.60 4.59 2.47
N TYR A 54 1.92 3.89 3.38
CA TYR A 54 1.41 4.50 4.62
C TYR A 54 2.54 5.01 5.52
N PHE A 55 3.62 4.25 5.68
CA PHE A 55 4.78 4.72 6.43
C PHE A 55 5.43 5.95 5.81
N TYR A 56 5.61 5.95 4.49
CA TYR A 56 6.11 7.12 3.77
C TYR A 56 5.23 8.35 3.98
N MET A 57 3.91 8.21 3.78
CA MET A 57 2.99 9.34 3.94
C MET A 57 2.94 9.83 5.40
N SER A 58 2.96 8.91 6.36
CA SER A 58 3.02 9.23 7.79
C SER A 58 4.28 10.03 8.14
N LYS A 59 5.45 9.56 7.72
CA LYS A 59 6.73 10.25 7.97
C LYS A 59 6.82 11.58 7.22
N GLN A 60 6.49 11.59 5.93
CA GLN A 60 6.68 12.75 5.04
C GLN A 60 5.78 13.93 5.41
N TYR A 61 4.58 13.65 5.93
CA TYR A 61 3.56 14.66 6.22
C TYR A 61 3.16 14.69 7.70
N ASN A 62 3.94 14.05 8.57
CA ASN A 62 3.70 13.98 10.02
C ASN A 62 2.26 13.53 10.38
N LEU A 63 1.73 12.55 9.64
CA LEU A 63 0.39 12.01 9.87
C LEU A 63 0.45 10.90 10.92
N ARG A 64 -0.43 10.95 11.91
CA ARG A 64 -0.48 9.94 12.97
C ARG A 64 -1.17 8.67 12.49
N LEU A 65 -0.47 7.54 12.59
CA LEU A 65 -1.06 6.22 12.45
C LEU A 65 -1.61 5.74 13.80
N SER A 66 -2.73 5.02 13.77
CA SER A 66 -3.21 4.32 14.96
C SER A 66 -2.22 3.22 15.34
N ARG A 67 -2.20 2.82 16.62
CA ARG A 67 -1.35 1.69 17.07
C ARG A 67 -1.67 0.40 16.32
N GLN A 68 -2.95 0.19 15.99
CA GLN A 68 -3.42 -0.97 15.24
C GLN A 68 -2.89 -0.94 13.80
N ASP A 69 -3.00 0.19 13.11
CA ASP A 69 -2.50 0.35 11.74
C ASP A 69 -0.98 0.20 11.69
N GLN A 70 -0.27 0.77 12.66
CA GLN A 70 1.18 0.66 12.74
C GLN A 70 1.63 -0.80 12.87
N GLN A 71 1.00 -1.59 13.74
CA GLN A 71 1.29 -3.01 13.90
C GLN A 71 0.95 -3.82 12.64
N LEU A 72 -0.21 -3.54 12.02
CA LEU A 72 -0.63 -4.18 10.78
C LEU A 72 0.37 -3.94 9.65
N TYR A 73 0.74 -2.67 9.43
CA TYR A 73 1.65 -2.29 8.36
C TYR A 73 3.07 -2.77 8.64
N GLN A 74 3.53 -2.84 9.89
CA GLN A 74 4.82 -3.44 10.25
C GLN A 74 4.84 -4.93 9.88
N ALA A 75 3.77 -5.66 10.20
CA ALA A 75 3.65 -7.06 9.83
C ALA A 75 3.65 -7.24 8.31
N TRP A 76 2.86 -6.44 7.59
CA TRP A 76 2.79 -6.52 6.12
C TRP A 76 4.10 -6.15 5.44
N ASP A 77 4.79 -5.10 5.90
CA ASP A 77 6.08 -4.71 5.33
C ASP A 77 7.13 -5.81 5.49
N LYS A 78 7.18 -6.44 6.68
CA LYS A 78 8.08 -7.56 6.96
C LYS A 78 7.74 -8.82 6.15
N THR A 79 6.44 -9.15 6.03
CA THR A 79 6.00 -10.36 5.32
C THR A 79 6.10 -10.23 3.80
N TYR A 80 5.93 -9.02 3.26
CA TYR A 80 5.89 -8.76 1.82
C TYR A 80 6.97 -7.75 1.41
N PRO A 81 8.24 -8.19 1.25
CA PRO A 81 9.36 -7.29 0.99
C PRO A 81 9.24 -6.56 -0.36
N PRO A 82 9.96 -5.43 -0.56
CA PRO A 82 9.94 -4.69 -1.81
C PRO A 82 10.40 -5.52 -3.01
N GLN A 83 9.57 -5.53 -4.06
CA GLN A 83 9.86 -6.22 -5.31
C GLN A 83 10.62 -5.33 -6.29
N THR A 84 11.25 -5.92 -7.32
CA THR A 84 12.04 -5.21 -8.33
C THR A 84 11.26 -4.06 -8.98
N TRP A 85 10.02 -4.32 -9.38
CA TRP A 85 9.18 -3.32 -10.02
C TRP A 85 8.85 -2.14 -9.08
N GLU A 86 8.72 -2.41 -7.78
CA GLU A 86 8.43 -1.38 -6.78
C GLU A 86 9.64 -0.45 -6.61
N ARG A 87 10.86 -1.01 -6.62
CA ARG A 87 12.12 -0.24 -6.62
C ARG A 87 12.29 0.58 -7.90
N GLN A 88 12.00 0.00 -9.06
CA GLN A 88 12.02 0.71 -10.34
C GLN A 88 11.03 1.88 -10.35
N ARG A 89 9.80 1.65 -9.88
CA ARG A 89 8.81 2.71 -9.72
C ARG A 89 9.30 3.78 -8.74
N ASN A 90 9.91 3.40 -7.63
CA ASN A 90 10.46 4.33 -6.65
C ASN A 90 11.52 5.25 -7.27
N GLN A 91 12.44 4.69 -8.07
CA GLN A 91 13.44 5.44 -8.82
C GLN A 91 12.80 6.42 -9.80
N GLN A 92 11.85 5.98 -10.63
CA GLN A 92 11.18 6.82 -11.62
C GLN A 92 10.44 7.99 -10.96
N VAL A 93 9.69 7.70 -9.89
CA VAL A 93 8.98 8.74 -9.13
C VAL A 93 9.96 9.69 -8.46
N ALA A 94 11.09 9.20 -7.95
CA ALA A 94 12.11 10.04 -7.34
C ALA A 94 12.74 11.03 -8.33
N CYS A 95 12.95 10.62 -9.59
CA CYS A 95 13.43 11.53 -10.63
C CYS A 95 12.47 12.68 -10.92
N VAL A 96 11.16 12.45 -10.83
CA VAL A 96 10.15 13.48 -11.05
C VAL A 96 9.95 14.35 -9.80
N MET A 97 9.92 13.73 -8.62
CA MET A 97 9.56 14.39 -7.37
C MET A 97 10.76 14.96 -6.59
N GLY A 98 11.99 14.64 -6.99
CA GLY A 98 13.22 14.96 -6.28
C GLY A 98 13.45 14.16 -4.98
N ARG A 99 12.60 13.16 -4.68
CA ARG A 99 12.71 12.32 -3.48
C ARG A 99 12.03 10.96 -3.67
N GLY A 100 12.64 9.91 -3.10
CA GLY A 100 12.08 8.56 -3.10
C GLY A 100 11.35 8.21 -1.80
N ASN A 101 10.68 7.06 -1.82
CA ASN A 101 10.18 6.38 -0.63
C ASN A 101 11.29 5.52 0.00
N GLU A 102 11.83 5.96 1.12
CA GLU A 102 12.90 5.26 1.86
C GLU A 102 12.49 3.86 2.35
N PHE A 103 11.20 3.61 2.57
CA PHE A 103 10.70 2.30 3.02
C PHE A 103 10.75 1.26 1.88
N VAL A 104 10.81 1.70 0.62
CA VAL A 104 11.02 0.81 -0.54
C VAL A 104 12.51 0.51 -0.75
N GLY A 105 13.36 1.50 -0.49
CA GLY A 105 14.81 1.40 -0.61
C GLY A 105 15.45 2.68 -1.18
N PRO A 106 16.78 2.68 -1.34
CA PRO A 106 17.51 3.83 -1.87
C PRO A 106 17.14 4.12 -3.33
N VAL A 107 17.35 5.37 -3.74
CA VAL A 107 17.20 5.86 -5.11
C VAL A 107 18.46 6.63 -5.50
N ASP A 108 18.80 6.64 -6.78
CA ASP A 108 19.91 7.41 -7.33
C ASP A 108 19.37 8.64 -8.07
N LEU A 109 19.33 9.77 -7.39
CA LEU A 109 18.88 11.03 -7.99
C LEU A 109 19.85 11.59 -9.04
N LYS A 110 21.12 11.16 -9.05
CA LYS A 110 22.10 11.60 -10.06
C LYS A 110 21.89 10.90 -11.40
N ALA A 111 21.27 9.72 -11.38
CA ALA A 111 20.88 8.98 -12.57
C ALA A 111 19.61 9.53 -13.25
N CYS A 112 18.93 10.48 -12.61
CA CYS A 112 17.76 11.17 -13.16
C CYS A 112 18.22 12.19 -14.19
N LYS A 113 18.03 11.87 -15.47
CA LYS A 113 18.31 12.74 -16.61
C LYS A 113 17.09 13.57 -16.96
#